data_AF-A0A227IYL0-F1
#
_entry.id   AF-A0A227IYL0-F1
#
_cell.length_a   1.000
_cell.length_b   1.000
_cell.length_c   1.000
_cell.angle_alpha   90.00
_cell.angle_beta   90.00
_cell.angle_gamma   90.00
#
_symmetry.space_group_name_H-M   'P 1'
#
loop_
_entity.id
_entity.type
_entity.pdbx_description
1 polymer ?
#
loop_
_entity_poly.entity_id
_entity_poly.type
_entity_poly.pdbx_seq_one_letter_code
_entity_poly.pdbx_strand_id
1 'polypeptide(L)'
;ADIVVNTLPSTPNTRALLNRETLQHLNQALLFNVGRGDVLDEASLLLAIKNRWVEHAFLDVFEQEPLPPAHPFWKLPQVTITPH
;
A
#
# COMPACT_ATOMS: atom_id res chain seq x y z
N ALA A 1 11.93 5.14 8.26
CA ALA A 1 11.97 3.69 8.50
C ALA A 1 12.32 3.01 7.19
N ASP A 2 13.14 1.96 7.21
CA ASP A 2 13.52 1.23 6.00
C ASP A 2 12.45 0.20 5.60
N ILE A 3 11.69 -0.29 6.59
CA ILE A 3 10.59 -1.25 6.39
C ILE A 3 9.38 -0.79 7.22
N VAL A 4 8.20 -0.82 6.61
CA VAL A 4 6.90 -0.58 7.26
C VAL A 4 6.02 -1.80 7.02
N VAL A 5 5.47 -2.35 8.10
CA VAL A 5 4.53 -3.49 8.04
C VAL A 5 3.21 -3.06 8.65
N ASN A 6 2.17 -2.99 7.83
CA ASN A 6 0.82 -2.74 8.30
C ASN A 6 0.12 -4.03 8.67
N THR A 7 -0.22 -4.15 9.95
CA THR A 7 -1.04 -5.21 10.55
C THR A 7 -2.27 -4.65 11.25
N LEU A 8 -2.62 -3.39 11.00
CA LEU A 8 -3.71 -2.70 11.68
C LEU A 8 -5.09 -3.25 11.25
N PRO A 9 -6.08 -3.26 12.16
CA PRO A 9 -7.45 -3.56 11.82
C PRO A 9 -8.10 -2.41 11.04
N SER A 10 -9.18 -2.71 10.31
CA SER A 10 -10.05 -1.69 9.73
C SER A 10 -10.93 -1.09 10.82
N THR A 11 -10.75 0.20 11.07
CA THR A 11 -11.52 1.02 12.01
C THR A 11 -11.67 2.43 11.43
N PRO A 12 -12.61 3.25 11.94
CA PRO A 12 -12.71 4.65 11.52
C PRO A 12 -11.41 5.45 11.67
N ASN A 13 -10.56 5.10 12.64
CA ASN A 13 -9.31 5.80 12.93
C ASN A 13 -8.13 5.31 12.08
N THR A 14 -8.25 4.15 11.44
CA THR A 14 -7.17 3.54 10.64
C THR A 14 -7.44 3.59 9.15
N ARG A 15 -8.67 3.94 8.74
CA ARG A 15 -9.03 4.15 7.33
C ARG A 15 -8.13 5.21 6.70
N ALA A 16 -7.50 4.85 5.57
CA ALA A 16 -6.55 5.68 4.84
C ALA A 16 -5.44 6.27 5.73
N LEU A 17 -5.04 5.56 6.80
CA LEU A 17 -3.94 6.00 7.64
C LEU A 17 -2.63 6.04 6.85
N LEU A 18 -2.42 5.06 5.96
CA LEU A 18 -1.31 5.08 4.99
C LEU A 18 -1.73 5.86 3.75
N ASN A 19 -1.72 7.19 3.87
CA ASN A 19 -2.00 8.14 2.80
C ASN A 19 -0.75 8.95 2.41
N ARG A 20 -0.89 9.89 1.47
CA ARG A 20 0.20 10.76 1.00
C ARG A 20 0.98 11.43 2.13
N GLU A 21 0.29 11.97 3.13
CA GLU A 21 0.93 12.70 4.23
C GLU A 21 1.84 11.79 5.06
N THR A 22 1.43 10.53 5.26
CA THR A 22 2.25 9.54 5.97
C THR A 22 3.35 8.93 5.10
N LEU A 23 3.03 8.60 3.84
CA LEU A 23 3.95 7.90 2.94
C LEU A 23 5.09 8.80 2.47
N GLN A 24 4.91 10.12 2.39
CA GLN A 24 5.98 11.06 2.02
C GLN A 24 7.13 11.13 3.03
N HIS A 25 6.93 10.63 4.26
CA HIS A 25 7.99 10.54 5.26
C HIS A 25 8.90 9.33 5.06
N LEU A 26 8.55 8.43 4.13
CA LEU A 26 9.38 7.30 3.75
C LEU A 26 10.44 7.73 2.73
N ASN A 27 11.56 7.02 2.72
CA ASN A 27 12.65 7.21 1.78
C ASN A 27 13.13 5.85 1.30
N GLN A 28 12.69 5.44 0.09
CA GLN A 28 12.98 4.13 -0.50
C GLN A 28 12.68 2.96 0.45
N ALA A 29 11.57 3.02 1.18
CA ALA A 29 11.20 1.98 2.15
C ALA A 29 10.50 0.79 1.48
N LEU A 30 10.57 -0.37 2.11
CA LEU A 30 9.71 -1.52 1.79
C LEU A 30 8.40 -1.42 2.57
N LEU A 31 7.27 -1.54 1.88
CA LEU A 31 5.94 -1.51 2.50
C LEU A 31 5.28 -2.88 2.40
N PHE A 32 4.78 -3.40 3.52
CA PHE A 32 3.97 -4.60 3.57
C PHE A 32 2.57 -4.24 4.05
N ASN A 33 1.52 -4.63 3.32
CA ASN A 33 0.14 -4.52 3.78
C ASN A 33 -0.48 -5.91 3.89
N VAL A 34 -0.55 -6.42 5.12
CA VAL A 34 -1.14 -7.72 5.50
C VAL A 34 -2.26 -7.54 6.54
N GLY A 35 -2.71 -6.29 6.74
CA GLY A 35 -3.79 -5.93 7.67
C GLY A 35 -5.14 -5.87 6.98
N ARG A 36 -5.58 -4.66 6.62
CA ARG A 36 -6.79 -4.43 5.82
C ARG A 36 -6.51 -3.45 4.69
N GLY A 37 -7.15 -3.68 3.54
CA GLY A 37 -6.94 -2.87 2.34
C GLY A 37 -7.28 -1.40 2.54
N ASP A 38 -8.36 -1.09 3.27
CA ASP A 38 -8.83 0.27 3.49
C ASP A 38 -7.96 1.13 4.42
N VAL A 39 -6.90 0.55 5.01
CA VAL A 39 -5.88 1.30 5.76
C VAL A 39 -4.93 2.04 4.81
N LEU A 40 -4.78 1.53 3.59
CA LEU A 40 -3.89 2.07 2.56
C LEU A 40 -4.68 2.80 1.49
N ASP A 41 -4.36 4.08 1.29
CA ASP A 41 -4.88 4.80 0.12
C ASP A 41 -4.06 4.42 -1.13
N GLU A 42 -4.69 3.68 -2.04
CA GLU A 42 -4.04 3.12 -3.23
C GLU A 42 -3.49 4.21 -4.15
N ALA A 43 -4.19 5.35 -4.28
CA ALA A 43 -3.72 6.50 -5.07
C ALA A 43 -2.44 7.11 -4.47
N SER A 44 -2.37 7.21 -3.15
CA SER A 44 -1.15 7.65 -2.45
C SER A 44 -0.01 6.66 -2.59
N LEU A 45 -0.27 5.34 -2.62
CA LEU A 45 0.77 4.36 -2.88
C LEU A 45 1.37 4.52 -4.29
N LEU A 46 0.53 4.71 -5.31
CA LEU A 46 1.00 4.96 -6.69
C LEU A 46 1.92 6.19 -6.75
N LEU A 47 1.55 7.27 -6.04
CA LEU A 47 2.38 8.46 -5.93
C LEU A 47 3.68 8.20 -5.17
N ALA A 48 3.63 7.43 -4.08
CA ALA A 48 4.79 7.10 -3.25
C ALA A 48 5.82 6.27 -4.02
N ILE A 49 5.37 5.30 -4.83
CA ILE A 49 6.23 4.53 -5.74
C ILE A 49 6.85 5.46 -6.80
N LYS A 50 6.03 6.32 -7.44
CA LYS A 50 6.52 7.27 -8.44
C LYS A 50 7.60 8.21 -7.89
N ASN A 51 7.45 8.66 -6.65
CA ASN A 51 8.40 9.56 -5.97
C ASN A 51 9.55 8.82 -5.27
N ARG A 52 9.60 7.48 -5.34
CA ARG A 52 10.58 6.63 -4.65
C ARG A 52 10.57 6.77 -3.11
N TRP A 53 9.45 7.15 -2.52
CA TRP A 53 9.26 7.07 -1.08
C TRP A 53 9.10 5.62 -0.64
N VAL A 54 8.40 4.84 -1.46
CA VAL A 54 8.31 3.38 -1.35
C VAL A 54 9.10 2.78 -2.50
N GLU A 55 10.09 1.96 -2.18
CA GLU A 55 10.90 1.23 -3.18
C GLU A 55 10.14 0.00 -3.70
N HIS A 56 9.46 -0.73 -2.80
CA HIS A 56 8.62 -1.88 -3.16
C HIS A 56 7.46 -2.06 -2.18
N ALA A 57 6.30 -2.47 -2.69
CA ALA A 57 5.10 -2.76 -1.89
C ALA A 57 4.68 -4.23 -2.05
N PHE A 58 4.48 -4.91 -0.94
CA PHE A 58 3.93 -6.26 -0.85
C PHE A 58 2.51 -6.18 -0.31
N LEU A 59 1.52 -6.51 -1.14
CA LEU A 59 0.10 -6.28 -0.87
C LEU A 59 -0.66 -7.61 -0.87
N ASP A 60 -1.23 -7.97 0.27
CA ASP A 60 -2.06 -9.16 0.43
C ASP A 60 -3.57 -8.84 0.39
N VAL A 61 -3.92 -7.61 0.75
CA VAL A 61 -5.29 -7.11 0.95
C VAL A 61 -5.54 -5.82 0.19
N PHE A 62 -6.78 -5.60 -0.26
CA PHE A 62 -7.19 -4.47 -1.11
C PHE A 62 -8.51 -3.87 -0.64
N GLU A 63 -8.80 -2.61 -0.98
CA GLU A 63 -10.10 -2.02 -0.60
C GLU A 63 -11.25 -2.71 -1.36
N GLN A 64 -11.02 -3.03 -2.63
CA GLN A 64 -11.89 -3.87 -3.43
C GLN A 64 -11.27 -5.25 -3.64
N GLU A 65 -11.94 -6.29 -3.13
CA GLU A 65 -11.55 -7.69 -3.31
C GLU A 65 -12.65 -8.47 -4.07
N PRO A 66 -12.32 -9.26 -5.11
CA PRO A 66 -10.97 -9.44 -5.67
C PRO A 66 -10.48 -8.18 -6.40
N LEU A 67 -9.16 -7.99 -6.43
CA LEU A 67 -8.55 -6.85 -7.10
C LEU A 67 -8.92 -6.86 -8.59
N PRO A 68 -9.52 -5.77 -9.14
CA PRO A 68 -9.96 -5.75 -10.53
C PRO A 68 -8.82 -6.10 -11.51
N PRO A 69 -9.06 -6.87 -12.58
CA PRO A 69 -8.01 -7.23 -13.54
C PRO A 69 -7.36 -6.02 -14.25
N ALA A 70 -8.09 -4.91 -14.34
CA ALA A 70 -7.60 -3.66 -14.92
C ALA A 70 -6.79 -2.80 -13.93
N HIS A 71 -6.67 -3.22 -12.67
CA HIS A 71 -6.01 -2.43 -11.63
C HIS A 71 -4.52 -2.21 -11.95
N PRO A 72 -3.98 -0.97 -11.77
CA PRO A 72 -2.60 -0.66 -12.12
C PRO A 72 -1.55 -1.50 -11.37
N PHE A 73 -1.84 -1.94 -10.15
CA PHE A 73 -0.91 -2.74 -9.35
C PHE A 73 -0.46 -4.02 -10.04
N TRP A 74 -1.29 -4.63 -10.91
CA TRP A 74 -0.91 -5.81 -11.68
C TRP A 74 0.27 -5.58 -12.64
N LYS A 75 0.53 -4.33 -13.02
CA LYS A 75 1.55 -3.96 -14.02
C LYS A 75 2.77 -3.27 -13.42
N LEU A 76 2.76 -2.96 -12.12
CA LEU A 76 3.84 -2.25 -11.46
C LEU A 76 4.89 -3.23 -10.96
N PRO A 77 6.14 -3.18 -11.45
CA PRO A 77 7.20 -4.09 -10.99
C PRO A 77 7.59 -3.87 -9.53
N GLN A 78 7.30 -2.69 -8.97
CA GLN A 78 7.49 -2.36 -7.55
C GLN A 78 6.36 -2.88 -6.66
N VAL A 79 5.40 -3.64 -7.21
CA VAL A 79 4.29 -4.19 -6.45
C VAL A 79 4.29 -5.71 -6.58
N THR A 80 4.22 -6.41 -5.45
CA THR A 80 3.97 -7.85 -5.39
C THR A 80 2.62 -8.07 -4.73
N ILE A 81 1.77 -8.86 -5.39
CA ILE A 81 0.42 -9.17 -4.92
C ILE A 81 0.38 -10.63 -4.47
N THR A 82 -0.15 -10.87 -3.28
CA THR A 82 -0.67 -12.16 -2.85
C THR A 82 -2.19 -12.03 -2.68
N PRO A 83 -3.01 -12.96 -3.19
CA PRO A 83 -4.45 -12.84 -3.08
C PRO A 83 -4.94 -13.53 -1.81
N HIS A 84 -5.05 -12.77 -0.70
CA HIS A 84 -5.71 -13.11 0.57
C HIS A 84 -5.98 -14.61 0.81
#